data_AF-A0A1J5CA09-F1
#
_entry.id   AF-A0A1J5CA09-F1
#
_cell.length_a   1.000
_cell.length_b   1.000
_cell.length_c   1.000
_cell.angle_alpha   90.00
_cell.angle_beta   90.00
_cell.angle_gamma   90.00
#
_symmetry.space_group_name_H-M   'P 1'
#
loop_
_entity.id
_entity.type
_entity.pdbx_description
1 polymer ?
#
loop_
_entity_poly.entity_id
_entity_poly.type
_entity_poly.pdbx_seq_one_letter_code
_entity_poly.pdbx_strand_id
1 'polypeptide(L)'
;MTYDLGITTYDPEGNIKQVTYAAKAVEKGDSAVGIVFDKGALLTTIFSSESKLLVPEFSEKIFKIEDNLYIAASGISSDIQVLVRKARVFVQNDQLLYKQPTQPHILAEFLANEMHNCTQQAPTRPYGVSLLLIGFDDNTPRLFEINPAGVMRAFYGRAIGNKSSELNAELEKKYNPNLDEKSANSLVKSLFKKVNGDNFNEKQLSVISIKK
;
A
#
# COMPACT_ATOMS: atom_id res chain seq x y z
N MET A 1 16.14 3.57 -31.35
CA MET A 1 16.58 4.25 -30.11
C MET A 1 15.82 3.59 -28.97
N THR A 2 16.49 3.07 -27.95
CA THR A 2 15.81 2.37 -26.84
C THR A 2 15.28 3.42 -25.86
N TYR A 3 13.97 3.68 -25.88
CA TYR A 3 13.30 4.63 -24.98
C TYR A 3 13.23 4.14 -23.53
N ASP A 4 13.60 2.88 -23.31
CA ASP A 4 13.34 2.16 -22.06
C ASP A 4 14.46 2.34 -21.03
N LEU A 5 15.61 2.93 -21.39
CA LEU A 5 16.78 3.03 -20.50
C LEU A 5 16.74 4.28 -19.59
N GLY A 6 16.10 5.35 -20.04
CA GLY A 6 16.00 6.61 -19.28
C GLY A 6 14.78 6.63 -18.38
N ILE A 7 14.94 7.12 -17.15
CA ILE A 7 13.80 7.37 -16.24
C ILE A 7 13.03 8.64 -16.61
N THR A 8 13.66 9.57 -17.36
CA THR A 8 13.07 10.85 -17.80
C THR A 8 12.69 10.85 -19.28
N THR A 9 12.79 9.70 -19.95
CA THR A 9 12.53 9.60 -21.39
C THR A 9 11.14 9.05 -21.62
N TYR A 10 10.34 9.78 -22.39
CA TYR A 10 9.05 9.31 -22.86
C TYR A 10 9.22 8.39 -24.08
N ASP A 11 8.40 7.34 -24.14
CA ASP A 11 8.19 6.57 -25.37
C ASP A 11 7.27 7.35 -26.35
N PRO A 12 7.14 6.90 -27.62
CA PRO A 12 6.25 7.53 -28.60
C PRO A 12 4.76 7.56 -28.17
N GLU A 13 4.37 6.72 -27.21
CA GLU A 13 3.02 6.68 -26.65
C GLU A 13 2.84 7.62 -25.43
N GLY A 14 3.88 8.34 -25.01
CA GLY A 14 3.85 9.28 -23.89
C GLY A 14 4.03 8.64 -22.51
N ASN A 15 4.53 7.41 -22.41
CA ASN A 15 4.79 6.74 -21.13
C ASN A 15 6.26 6.75 -20.76
N ILE A 16 6.52 6.71 -19.44
CA ILE A 16 7.85 6.44 -18.89
C ILE A 16 7.94 4.94 -18.61
N LYS A 17 8.64 4.19 -19.47
CA LYS A 17 8.71 2.72 -19.40
C LYS A 17 9.30 2.22 -18.08
N GLN A 18 10.26 2.93 -17.48
CA GLN A 18 10.84 2.59 -16.18
C GLN A 18 9.80 2.57 -15.05
N VAL A 19 8.82 3.46 -15.07
CA VAL A 19 7.71 3.47 -14.11
C VAL A 19 6.80 2.25 -14.34
N THR A 20 6.52 1.91 -15.59
CA THR A 20 5.76 0.69 -15.94
C THR A 20 6.48 -0.57 -15.48
N TYR A 21 7.81 -0.62 -15.56
CA TYR A 21 8.60 -1.75 -15.04
C TYR A 21 8.58 -1.82 -13.52
N ALA A 22 8.64 -0.68 -12.83
CA ALA A 22 8.47 -0.63 -11.38
C ALA A 22 7.08 -1.13 -10.96
N ALA A 23 6.02 -0.76 -11.68
CA ALA A 23 4.67 -1.29 -11.45
C ALA A 23 4.61 -2.83 -11.62
N LYS A 24 5.29 -3.39 -12.62
CA LYS A 24 5.42 -4.86 -12.76
C LYS A 24 6.17 -5.52 -11.59
N ALA A 25 7.08 -4.81 -10.93
CA ALA A 25 7.74 -5.30 -9.73
C ALA A 25 6.77 -5.37 -8.54
N VAL A 26 5.84 -4.41 -8.43
CA VAL A 26 4.77 -4.43 -7.42
C VAL A 26 3.88 -5.66 -7.58
N GLU A 27 3.51 -6.02 -8.80
CA GLU A 27 2.66 -7.20 -9.08
C GLU A 27 3.29 -8.53 -8.63
N LYS A 28 4.61 -8.58 -8.47
CA LYS A 28 5.32 -9.76 -7.93
C LYS A 28 5.35 -9.79 -6.39
N GLY A 29 5.00 -8.69 -5.74
CA GLY A 29 4.93 -8.59 -4.29
C GLY A 29 3.67 -9.22 -3.71
N ASP A 30 3.70 -9.48 -2.40
CA ASP A 30 2.56 -9.97 -1.64
C ASP A 30 1.35 -9.05 -1.81
N SER A 31 0.16 -9.63 -1.92
CA SER A 31 -1.07 -8.86 -2.09
C SER A 31 -1.47 -8.16 -0.79
N ALA A 32 -1.90 -6.91 -0.89
CA ALA A 32 -2.48 -6.16 0.22
C ALA A 32 -3.84 -5.57 -0.18
N VAL A 33 -4.78 -5.53 0.77
CA VAL A 33 -6.11 -4.95 0.60
C VAL A 33 -6.40 -4.01 1.76
N GLY A 34 -6.81 -2.79 1.45
CA GLY A 34 -7.33 -1.82 2.39
C GLY A 34 -8.83 -1.61 2.20
N ILE A 35 -9.57 -1.46 3.30
CA ILE A 35 -11.00 -1.13 3.30
C ILE A 35 -11.28 -0.10 4.39
N VAL A 36 -12.02 0.95 4.02
CA VAL A 36 -12.67 1.89 4.94
C VAL A 36 -14.05 1.34 5.30
N PHE A 37 -14.39 1.36 6.58
CA PHE A 37 -15.68 0.94 7.12
C PHE A 37 -16.21 2.01 8.08
N ASP A 38 -17.45 1.89 8.56
CA ASP A 38 -18.18 2.99 9.25
C ASP A 38 -17.36 3.75 10.32
N LYS A 39 -16.65 3.01 11.18
CA LYS A 39 -15.92 3.59 12.33
C LYS A 39 -14.40 3.43 12.25
N GLY A 40 -13.87 3.11 11.07
CA GLY A 40 -12.45 2.79 10.97
C GLY A 40 -11.99 2.38 9.58
N ALA A 41 -10.76 1.88 9.53
CA ALA A 41 -10.19 1.29 8.32
C ALA A 41 -9.36 0.08 8.72
N LEU A 42 -9.23 -0.86 7.80
CA LEU A 42 -8.39 -2.03 7.98
C LEU A 42 -7.44 -2.20 6.80
N LEU A 43 -6.29 -2.79 7.09
CA LEU A 43 -5.35 -3.30 6.10
C LEU A 43 -5.20 -4.80 6.34
N THR A 44 -5.20 -5.55 5.26
CA THR A 44 -4.92 -6.99 5.29
C THR A 44 -3.89 -7.32 4.23
N THR A 45 -2.89 -8.11 4.60
CA THR A 45 -1.88 -8.63 3.69
C THR A 45 -1.87 -10.14 3.76
N ILE A 46 -1.69 -10.82 2.62
CA ILE A 46 -1.43 -12.25 2.60
C ILE A 46 0.07 -12.48 2.48
N PHE A 47 0.67 -13.11 3.49
CA PHE A 47 2.09 -13.42 3.48
C PHE A 47 2.31 -14.88 3.04
N SER A 48 2.96 -15.06 1.90
CA SER A 48 3.35 -16.39 1.45
C SER A 48 4.71 -16.76 2.02
N SER A 49 4.74 -17.65 3.02
CA SER A 49 6.01 -18.15 3.55
C SER A 49 6.73 -19.00 2.51
N GLU A 50 7.96 -18.60 2.17
CA GLU A 50 8.82 -19.34 1.25
C GLU A 50 9.44 -20.59 1.90
N SER A 51 9.46 -20.65 3.23
CA SER A 51 10.10 -21.74 3.97
C SER A 51 9.48 -21.96 5.34
N LYS A 52 9.39 -23.22 5.76
CA LYS A 52 9.02 -23.58 7.15
C LYS A 52 10.05 -23.08 8.19
N LEU A 53 11.25 -22.71 7.74
CA LEU A 53 12.32 -22.18 8.59
C LEU A 53 12.20 -20.66 8.79
N LEU A 54 11.32 -20.00 8.05
CA LEU A 54 11.10 -18.58 8.20
C LEU A 54 10.36 -18.30 9.50
N VAL A 55 10.87 -17.37 10.28
CA VAL A 55 10.25 -16.84 11.50
C VAL A 55 9.29 -15.72 11.08
N PRO A 56 7.96 -15.95 11.05
CA PRO A 56 7.00 -15.03 10.44
C PRO A 56 6.94 -13.67 11.13
N GLU A 57 7.27 -13.61 12.42
CA GLU A 57 7.24 -12.41 13.26
C GLU A 57 8.13 -11.28 12.73
N PHE A 58 9.18 -11.60 11.96
CA PHE A 58 10.10 -10.62 11.39
C PHE A 58 9.83 -10.31 9.91
N SER A 59 8.75 -10.86 9.33
CA SER A 59 8.38 -10.70 7.92
C SER A 59 7.12 -9.85 7.73
N GLU A 60 6.96 -8.82 8.57
CA GLU A 60 5.80 -7.93 8.53
C GLU A 60 5.70 -7.17 7.19
N LYS A 61 4.48 -7.04 6.69
CA LYS A 61 4.12 -6.26 5.48
C LYS A 61 3.22 -5.07 5.79
N ILE A 62 2.77 -4.97 7.04
CA ILE A 62 2.00 -3.87 7.60
C ILE A 62 2.89 -3.21 8.66
N PHE A 63 3.16 -1.94 8.48
CA PHE A 63 4.08 -1.17 9.31
C PHE A 63 3.31 -0.12 10.09
N LYS A 64 3.44 -0.16 11.41
CA LYS A 64 3.02 0.94 12.27
C LYS A 64 3.93 2.14 12.03
N ILE A 65 3.35 3.28 11.67
CA ILE A 65 4.04 4.57 11.57
C ILE A 65 3.83 5.37 12.85
N GLU A 66 2.58 5.43 13.29
CA GLU A 66 2.13 6.11 14.51
C GLU A 66 0.94 5.35 15.12
N ASP A 67 0.40 5.83 16.24
CA ASP A 67 -0.90 5.39 16.73
C ASP A 67 -1.98 5.77 15.71
N ASN A 68 -2.81 4.80 15.34
CA ASN A 68 -3.85 4.94 14.31
C ASN A 68 -3.35 5.34 12.90
N LEU A 69 -2.06 5.17 12.58
CA LEU A 69 -1.50 5.42 11.25
C LEU A 69 -0.62 4.25 10.80
N TYR A 70 -1.07 3.53 9.77
CA TYR A 70 -0.44 2.28 9.31
C TYR A 70 -0.26 2.25 7.80
N ILE A 71 0.86 1.67 7.36
CA ILE A 71 1.17 1.45 5.94
C ILE A 71 1.25 -0.05 5.67
N ALA A 72 0.45 -0.55 4.73
CA ALA A 72 0.71 -1.83 4.08
C ALA A 72 1.46 -1.58 2.77
N ALA A 73 2.41 -2.44 2.43
CA ALA A 73 3.24 -2.24 1.24
C ALA A 73 3.37 -3.52 0.43
N SER A 74 3.48 -3.37 -0.89
CA SER A 74 3.72 -4.47 -1.82
C SER A 74 4.80 -4.09 -2.83
N GLY A 75 5.63 -5.06 -3.20
CA GLY A 75 6.77 -4.90 -4.12
C GLY A 75 8.11 -5.22 -3.46
N ILE A 76 9.15 -4.47 -3.81
CA ILE A 76 10.52 -4.73 -3.37
C ILE A 76 10.69 -4.42 -1.87
N SER A 77 10.95 -5.44 -1.05
CA SER A 77 11.07 -5.31 0.42
C SER A 77 12.11 -4.29 0.88
N SER A 78 13.25 -4.16 0.20
CA SER A 78 14.29 -3.18 0.57
C SER A 78 13.83 -1.74 0.34
N ASP A 79 13.16 -1.49 -0.77
CA ASP A 79 12.57 -0.18 -1.11
C ASP A 79 11.48 0.20 -0.10
N ILE A 80 10.65 -0.78 0.33
CA ILE A 80 9.63 -0.61 1.37
C ILE A 80 10.26 -0.10 2.67
N GLN A 81 11.35 -0.72 3.13
CA GLN A 81 12.03 -0.33 4.37
C GLN A 81 12.55 1.11 4.34
N VAL A 82 13.03 1.57 3.17
CA VAL A 82 13.46 2.96 2.98
C VAL A 82 12.28 3.92 3.12
N LEU A 83 11.16 3.64 2.44
CA LEU A 83 9.97 4.49 2.48
C LEU A 83 9.33 4.52 3.87
N VAL A 84 9.23 3.37 4.56
CA VAL A 84 8.70 3.29 5.93
C VAL A 84 9.58 4.07 6.91
N ARG A 85 10.92 3.99 6.77
CA ARG A 85 11.83 4.79 7.60
C ARG A 85 11.66 6.29 7.37
N LYS A 86 11.57 6.72 6.10
CA LYS A 86 11.30 8.12 5.73
C LYS A 86 9.96 8.60 6.31
N ALA A 87 8.91 7.77 6.21
CA ALA A 87 7.59 8.06 6.77
C ALA A 87 7.65 8.30 8.29
N ARG A 88 8.32 7.42 9.04
CA ARG A 88 8.46 7.56 10.50
C ARG A 88 9.19 8.82 10.90
N VAL A 89 10.29 9.14 10.22
CA VAL A 89 11.06 10.39 10.48
C VAL A 89 10.20 11.61 10.16
N PHE A 90 9.49 11.60 9.04
CA PHE A 90 8.60 12.69 8.64
C PHE A 90 7.51 12.94 9.69
N VAL A 91 6.76 11.90 10.09
CA VAL A 91 5.69 12.03 11.09
C VAL A 91 6.23 12.56 12.41
N GLN A 92 7.35 12.03 12.91
CA GLN A 92 7.94 12.54 14.16
C GLN A 92 8.32 14.02 14.09
N ASN A 93 8.87 14.47 12.96
CA ASN A 93 9.22 15.86 12.77
C ASN A 93 7.98 16.76 12.66
N ASP A 94 6.98 16.34 11.89
CA ASP A 94 5.72 17.05 11.72
C ASP A 94 5.01 17.27 13.06
N GLN A 95 4.90 16.22 13.87
CA GLN A 95 4.35 16.31 15.22
C GLN A 95 5.18 17.19 16.15
N LEU A 96 6.51 17.14 16.05
CA LEU A 96 7.39 17.97 16.86
C LEU A 96 7.19 19.46 16.56
N LEU A 97 6.98 19.81 15.28
CA LEU A 97 6.79 21.18 14.81
C LEU A 97 5.38 21.71 15.11
N TYR A 98 4.34 20.95 14.76
CA TYR A 98 2.96 21.42 14.82
C TYR A 98 2.19 21.00 16.08
N LYS A 99 2.77 20.12 16.91
CA LYS A 99 2.19 19.64 18.18
C LYS A 99 0.79 19.02 18.02
N GLN A 100 0.54 18.37 16.89
CA GLN A 100 -0.71 17.67 16.58
C GLN A 100 -0.41 16.35 15.86
N PRO A 101 -1.30 15.35 15.90
CA PRO A 101 -1.15 14.13 15.11
C PRO A 101 -1.07 14.45 13.62
N THR A 102 -0.19 13.74 12.89
CA THR A 102 -0.02 13.98 11.45
C THR A 102 -1.21 13.41 10.69
N GLN A 103 -1.86 14.26 9.89
CA GLN A 103 -2.97 13.82 9.06
C GLN A 103 -2.48 12.86 7.96
N PRO A 104 -3.22 11.77 7.65
CA PRO A 104 -2.77 10.75 6.71
C PRO A 104 -2.55 11.30 5.31
N HIS A 105 -3.31 12.31 4.88
CA HIS A 105 -3.14 12.92 3.56
C HIS A 105 -1.78 13.63 3.43
N ILE A 106 -1.30 14.28 4.50
CA ILE A 106 -0.01 14.97 4.54
C ILE A 106 1.13 13.95 4.38
N LEU A 107 1.09 12.86 5.13
CA LEU A 107 2.09 11.79 4.99
C LEU A 107 2.04 11.15 3.60
N ALA A 108 0.84 10.93 3.05
CA ALA A 108 0.70 10.33 1.74
C ALA A 108 1.24 11.24 0.62
N GLU A 109 1.03 12.55 0.72
CA GLU A 109 1.61 13.54 -0.19
C GLU A 109 3.14 13.57 -0.09
N PHE A 110 3.70 13.57 1.12
CA PHE A 110 5.15 13.49 1.33
C PHE A 110 5.75 12.25 0.64
N LEU A 111 5.17 11.07 0.88
CA LEU A 111 5.64 9.82 0.28
C LEU A 111 5.48 9.79 -1.24
N ALA A 112 4.39 10.34 -1.76
CA ALA A 112 4.16 10.46 -3.20
C ALA A 112 5.23 11.34 -3.86
N ASN A 113 5.56 12.48 -3.26
CA ASN A 113 6.62 13.36 -3.74
C ASN A 113 8.00 12.70 -3.67
N GLU A 114 8.31 12.00 -2.58
CA GLU A 114 9.55 11.23 -2.45
C GLU A 114 9.70 10.17 -3.56
N MET A 115 8.61 9.48 -3.88
CA MET A 115 8.61 8.48 -4.95
C MET A 115 8.70 9.12 -6.33
N HIS A 116 8.01 10.24 -6.54
CA HIS A 116 8.00 10.97 -7.80
C HIS A 116 9.37 11.57 -8.14
N ASN A 117 10.10 12.08 -7.14
CA ASN A 117 11.45 12.62 -7.32
C ASN A 117 12.39 11.58 -7.97
N CYS A 118 12.25 10.30 -7.61
CA CYS A 118 13.01 9.20 -8.21
C CYS A 118 12.60 8.83 -9.65
N THR A 119 11.54 9.43 -10.18
CA THR A 119 11.15 9.31 -11.59
C THR A 119 11.66 10.47 -12.44
N GLN A 120 12.10 11.58 -11.81
CA GLN A 120 12.52 12.80 -12.50
C GLN A 120 14.03 13.03 -12.48
N GLN A 121 14.77 12.45 -11.51
CA GLN A 121 16.17 12.78 -11.28
C GLN A 121 17.12 11.59 -11.48
N ALA A 122 17.98 11.66 -12.50
CA ALA A 122 19.10 10.73 -12.65
C ALA A 122 20.19 11.00 -11.59
N PRO A 123 20.94 9.98 -11.10
CA PRO A 123 20.99 8.59 -11.55
C PRO A 123 20.13 7.63 -10.70
N THR A 124 18.93 8.03 -10.28
CA THR A 124 18.06 7.17 -9.47
C THR A 124 17.23 6.19 -10.31
N ARG A 125 16.51 5.27 -9.65
CA ARG A 125 15.48 4.43 -10.27
C ARG A 125 14.16 4.60 -9.51
N PRO A 126 12.99 4.45 -10.16
CA PRO A 126 11.72 4.43 -9.47
C PRO A 126 11.66 3.34 -8.39
N TYR A 127 10.91 3.60 -7.32
CA TYR A 127 10.63 2.61 -6.29
C TYR A 127 9.74 1.51 -6.86
N GLY A 128 10.14 0.25 -6.70
CA GLY A 128 9.33 -0.90 -7.11
C GLY A 128 8.26 -1.25 -6.08
N VAL A 129 7.53 -0.26 -5.57
CA VAL A 129 6.65 -0.39 -4.39
C VAL A 129 5.35 0.37 -4.61
N SER A 130 4.23 -0.23 -4.20
CA SER A 130 2.98 0.49 -3.91
C SER A 130 2.69 0.44 -2.42
N LEU A 131 2.09 1.50 -1.90
CA LEU A 131 1.71 1.64 -0.50
C LEU A 131 0.20 1.81 -0.38
N LEU A 132 -0.38 1.22 0.67
CA LEU A 132 -1.70 1.54 1.19
C LEU A 132 -1.54 2.14 2.57
N LEU A 133 -1.95 3.39 2.75
CA LEU A 133 -1.91 4.11 4.02
C LEU A 133 -3.33 4.23 4.58
N ILE A 134 -3.53 3.82 5.83
CA ILE A 134 -4.75 4.11 6.58
C ILE A 134 -4.46 5.06 7.73
N GLY A 135 -5.40 5.95 8.01
CA GLY A 135 -5.36 6.85 9.16
C GLY A 135 -6.69 7.57 9.38
N PHE A 136 -6.75 8.41 10.41
CA PHE A 136 -7.88 9.31 10.62
C PHE A 136 -7.52 10.73 10.18
N ASP A 137 -8.37 11.30 9.34
CA ASP A 137 -8.32 12.71 8.96
C ASP A 137 -9.55 13.40 9.57
N ASP A 138 -9.34 14.23 10.58
CA ASP A 138 -10.42 14.87 11.38
C ASP A 138 -11.50 13.88 11.86
N ASN A 139 -11.07 12.74 12.43
CA ASN A 139 -11.93 11.61 12.84
C ASN A 139 -12.62 10.84 11.71
N THR A 140 -12.34 11.16 10.45
CA THR A 140 -12.84 10.39 9.30
C THR A 140 -11.78 9.36 8.92
N PRO A 141 -12.10 8.05 8.91
CA PRO A 141 -11.15 7.05 8.45
C PRO A 141 -10.88 7.25 6.95
N ARG A 142 -9.60 7.25 6.57
CA ARG A 142 -9.15 7.41 5.18
C ARG A 142 -8.22 6.27 4.79
N LEU A 143 -8.26 5.91 3.51
CA LEU A 143 -7.35 4.99 2.85
C LEU A 143 -6.76 5.69 1.62
N PHE A 144 -5.44 5.72 1.53
CA PHE A 144 -4.70 6.26 0.39
C PHE A 144 -3.86 5.16 -0.27
N GLU A 145 -3.87 5.11 -1.60
CA GLU A 145 -2.89 4.38 -2.40
C GLU A 145 -1.81 5.35 -2.88
N ILE A 146 -0.56 4.92 -2.82
CA ILE A 146 0.58 5.60 -3.43
C ILE A 146 1.29 4.61 -4.34
N ASN A 147 1.42 4.92 -5.63
CA ASN A 147 1.99 4.02 -6.62
C ASN A 147 3.43 4.40 -7.01
N PRO A 148 4.18 3.54 -7.75
CA PRO A 148 5.55 3.81 -8.20
C PRO A 148 5.76 5.11 -8.99
N ALA A 149 4.71 5.68 -9.59
CA ALA A 149 4.78 6.94 -10.32
C ALA A 149 4.81 8.17 -9.39
N GLY A 150 4.60 7.96 -8.08
CA GLY A 150 4.37 9.03 -7.12
C GLY A 150 2.95 9.62 -7.19
N VAL A 151 1.98 8.86 -7.70
CA VAL A 151 0.58 9.28 -7.70
C VAL A 151 -0.09 8.79 -6.43
N MET A 152 -0.65 9.72 -5.66
CA MET A 152 -1.50 9.46 -4.51
C MET A 152 -2.99 9.55 -4.88
N ARG A 153 -3.81 8.61 -4.41
CA ARG A 153 -5.28 8.65 -4.54
C ARG A 153 -5.97 8.11 -3.30
N ALA A 154 -7.08 8.72 -2.91
CA ALA A 154 -7.95 8.23 -1.84
C ALA A 154 -8.94 7.20 -2.37
N PHE A 155 -9.20 6.13 -1.60
CA PHE A 155 -10.16 5.08 -1.94
C PHE A 155 -11.01 4.68 -0.74
N TYR A 156 -12.18 4.10 -1.01
CA TYR A 156 -12.96 3.39 0.03
C TYR A 156 -12.49 1.95 0.22
N GLY A 157 -11.99 1.34 -0.85
CA GLY A 157 -11.37 0.04 -0.83
C GLY A 157 -10.40 -0.09 -1.98
N ARG A 158 -9.23 -0.68 -1.74
CA ARG A 158 -8.19 -0.81 -2.75
C ARG A 158 -7.29 -2.01 -2.48
N ALA A 159 -6.94 -2.75 -3.52
CA ALA A 159 -5.96 -3.81 -3.51
C ALA A 159 -4.70 -3.42 -4.32
N ILE A 160 -3.54 -3.82 -3.81
CA ILE A 160 -2.22 -3.70 -4.46
C ILE A 160 -1.48 -5.05 -4.43
N GLY A 161 -0.44 -5.17 -5.25
CA GLY A 161 0.39 -6.38 -5.31
C GLY A 161 -0.15 -7.46 -6.24
N ASN A 162 0.25 -8.70 -5.99
CA ASN A 162 -0.14 -9.86 -6.79
C ASN A 162 -1.67 -9.98 -6.91
N LYS A 163 -2.18 -10.26 -8.12
CA LYS A 163 -3.61 -10.39 -8.43
C LYS A 163 -4.49 -9.20 -8.00
N SER A 164 -3.90 -8.01 -7.83
CA SER A 164 -4.64 -6.81 -7.41
C SER A 164 -5.77 -6.42 -8.35
N SER A 165 -5.62 -6.65 -9.66
CA SER A 165 -6.70 -6.40 -10.64
C SER A 165 -7.96 -7.23 -10.35
N GLU A 166 -7.80 -8.54 -10.10
CA GLU A 166 -8.92 -9.43 -9.75
C GLU A 166 -9.52 -9.07 -8.39
N LEU A 167 -8.67 -8.76 -7.40
CA LEU A 167 -9.12 -8.33 -6.07
C LEU A 167 -9.94 -7.04 -6.15
N ASN A 168 -9.48 -6.04 -6.92
CA ASN A 168 -10.19 -4.78 -7.12
C ASN A 168 -11.54 -5.00 -7.83
N ALA A 169 -11.58 -5.81 -8.89
CA ALA A 169 -12.83 -6.12 -9.61
C ALA A 169 -13.86 -6.82 -8.72
N GLU A 170 -13.43 -7.65 -7.77
CA GLU A 170 -14.32 -8.29 -6.80
C GLU A 170 -14.71 -7.36 -5.65
N LEU A 171 -13.81 -6.48 -5.23
CA LEU A 171 -14.07 -5.47 -4.22
C LEU A 171 -15.13 -4.48 -4.69
N GLU A 172 -15.07 -4.02 -5.95
CA GLU A 172 -16.06 -3.12 -6.56
C GLU A 172 -17.48 -3.72 -6.54
N LYS A 173 -17.63 -5.04 -6.71
CA LYS A 173 -18.93 -5.71 -6.71
C LYS A 173 -19.55 -5.87 -5.32
N LYS A 174 -18.71 -5.99 -4.29
CA LYS A 174 -19.13 -6.45 -2.95
C LYS A 174 -19.02 -5.37 -1.87
N TYR A 175 -18.26 -4.31 -2.12
CA TYR A 175 -18.09 -3.23 -1.15
C TYR A 175 -19.42 -2.50 -0.90
N ASN A 176 -19.63 -2.09 0.36
CA ASN A 176 -20.74 -1.26 0.79
C ASN A 176 -20.21 -0.19 1.76
N PRO A 177 -20.62 1.08 1.65
CA PRO A 177 -20.19 2.13 2.58
C PRO A 177 -20.54 1.87 4.05
N ASN A 178 -21.59 1.10 4.34
CA ASN A 178 -22.09 0.85 5.69
C ASN A 178 -21.57 -0.44 6.32
N LEU A 179 -20.39 -0.91 5.90
CA LEU A 179 -19.76 -2.09 6.51
C LEU A 179 -19.37 -1.78 7.96
N ASP A 180 -19.60 -2.75 8.85
CA ASP A 180 -18.93 -2.79 10.14
C ASP A 180 -17.58 -3.52 10.01
N GLU A 181 -16.74 -3.49 11.05
CA GLU A 181 -15.42 -4.15 10.98
C GLU A 181 -15.55 -5.65 10.68
N LYS A 182 -16.51 -6.34 11.30
CA LYS A 182 -16.65 -7.80 11.14
C LYS A 182 -17.00 -8.15 9.70
N SER A 183 -17.90 -7.39 9.08
CA SER A 183 -18.27 -7.57 7.68
C SER A 183 -17.12 -7.19 6.75
N ALA A 184 -16.37 -6.12 7.05
CA ALA A 184 -15.19 -5.74 6.28
C ALA A 184 -14.10 -6.83 6.33
N ASN A 185 -13.81 -7.38 7.52
CA ASN A 185 -12.90 -8.52 7.68
C ASN A 185 -13.36 -9.76 6.91
N SER A 186 -14.65 -10.08 7.01
CA SER A 186 -15.24 -11.23 6.31
C SER A 186 -15.19 -11.06 4.79
N LEU A 187 -15.42 -9.83 4.31
CA LEU A 187 -15.31 -9.47 2.91
C LEU A 187 -13.88 -9.71 2.42
N VAL A 188 -12.86 -9.15 3.09
CA VAL A 188 -11.45 -9.33 2.67
C VAL A 188 -11.03 -10.79 2.67
N LYS A 189 -11.39 -11.57 3.69
CA LYS A 189 -11.17 -13.02 3.70
C LYS A 189 -11.81 -13.71 2.50
N SER A 190 -13.04 -13.34 2.16
CA SER A 190 -13.74 -13.90 1.00
C SER A 190 -13.06 -13.53 -0.33
N LEU A 191 -12.47 -12.33 -0.43
CA LEU A 191 -11.73 -11.87 -1.60
C LEU A 191 -10.45 -12.71 -1.78
N PHE A 192 -9.64 -12.83 -0.73
CA PHE A 192 -8.42 -13.64 -0.79
C PHE A 192 -8.71 -15.12 -1.04
N LYS A 193 -9.75 -15.68 -0.44
CA LYS A 193 -10.17 -17.06 -0.70
C LYS A 193 -10.58 -17.27 -2.16
N LYS A 194 -11.36 -16.34 -2.73
CA LYS A 194 -11.80 -16.44 -4.13
C LYS A 194 -10.62 -16.36 -5.12
N VAL A 195 -9.68 -15.46 -4.86
CA VAL A 195 -8.54 -15.19 -5.76
C VAL A 195 -7.41 -16.21 -5.61
N ASN A 196 -7.24 -16.82 -4.44
CA ASN A 196 -6.19 -17.82 -4.19
C ASN A 196 -6.68 -19.27 -4.22
N GLY A 197 -8.00 -19.50 -4.24
CA GLY A 197 -8.59 -20.85 -4.35
C GLY A 197 -8.14 -21.77 -3.22
N ASP A 198 -7.83 -23.02 -3.57
CA ASP A 198 -7.46 -24.07 -2.61
C ASP A 198 -6.12 -23.81 -1.89
N ASN A 199 -5.29 -22.92 -2.41
CA ASN A 199 -4.02 -22.53 -1.79
C ASN A 199 -4.18 -21.49 -0.66
N PHE A 200 -5.41 -21.03 -0.40
CA PHE A 200 -5.67 -20.02 0.63
C PHE A 200 -5.62 -20.62 2.05
N ASN A 201 -4.75 -20.06 2.89
CA ASN A 201 -4.69 -20.38 4.32
C ASN A 201 -4.91 -19.11 5.15
N GLU A 202 -5.94 -19.09 5.99
CA GLU A 202 -6.25 -17.93 6.84
C GLU A 202 -5.11 -17.55 7.79
N LYS A 203 -4.25 -18.50 8.19
CA LYS A 203 -3.10 -18.23 9.07
C LYS A 203 -2.03 -17.35 8.41
N GLN A 204 -2.07 -17.20 7.09
CA GLN A 204 -1.16 -16.34 6.33
C GLN A 204 -1.64 -14.88 6.26
N LEU A 205 -2.86 -14.60 6.74
CA LEU A 205 -3.38 -13.25 6.76
C LEU A 205 -2.84 -12.49 7.97
N SER A 206 -2.21 -11.36 7.71
CA SER A 206 -1.99 -10.32 8.72
C SER A 206 -3.04 -9.24 8.53
N VAL A 207 -3.72 -8.88 9.60
CA VAL A 207 -4.80 -7.88 9.61
C VAL A 207 -4.49 -6.87 10.70
N ILE A 208 -4.53 -5.58 10.36
CA ILE A 208 -4.60 -4.49 11.33
C ILE A 208 -5.86 -3.68 11.06
N SER A 209 -6.51 -3.21 12.12
CA SER A 209 -7.57 -2.21 12.00
C SER A 209 -7.33 -1.05 12.94
N ILE A 210 -7.73 0.14 12.47
CA ILE A 210 -7.81 1.35 13.27
C ILE A 210 -9.29 1.65 13.48
N LYS A 211 -9.64 2.09 14.69
CA LYS A 211 -11.01 2.42 15.08
C LYS A 211 -11.03 3.68 15.91
N LYS A 212 -12.15 4.38 15.83
CA LYS A 212 -12.50 5.44 16.75
C LYS A 212 -12.89 4.87 18.12
#